data_AF-A0A7W8XVR7-F1
#
_entry.id   AF-A0A7W8XVR7-F1
#
_cell.length_a   1.000
_cell.length_b   1.000
_cell.length_c   1.000
_cell.angle_alpha   90.00
_cell.angle_beta   90.00
_cell.angle_gamma   90.00
#
_symmetry.space_group_name_H-M   'P 1'
#
loop_
_entity.id
_entity.type
_entity.pdbx_description
1 polymer ?
#
loop_
_entity_poly.entity_id
_entity_poly.type
_entity_poly.pdbx_seq_one_letter_code
_entity_poly.pdbx_strand_id
1 'polypeptide(L)'
;MSDKYNSLYELLDAWGGGALSTIVGAMVGRAMWHSNEARKGRRKFFGLELLWEIPVAFGMAFIGEGIASYLNVGPPATTGLIAGLAYLGPRGTEVLFQKWFSRRIAGK
;
A
#
# COMPACT_ATOMS: atom_id res chain seq x y z
N MET A 1 9.64 10.90 -31.84
CA MET A 1 8.42 10.51 -31.08
C MET A 1 8.72 9.31 -30.21
N SER A 2 9.59 9.49 -29.21
CA SER A 2 9.81 8.54 -28.11
C SER A 2 9.74 9.36 -26.83
N ASP A 3 9.21 8.78 -25.76
CA ASP A 3 8.97 9.37 -24.43
C ASP A 3 7.57 9.98 -24.24
N LYS A 4 6.52 9.16 -24.39
CA LYS A 4 5.16 9.55 -23.99
C LYS A 4 4.86 9.31 -22.50
N TYR A 5 5.65 8.48 -21.80
CA TYR A 5 5.47 8.17 -20.37
C TYR A 5 6.83 7.86 -19.73
N ASN A 6 7.20 8.58 -18.66
CA ASN A 6 8.47 8.42 -17.96
C ASN A 6 8.34 7.57 -16.67
N SER A 7 7.11 7.28 -16.23
CA SER A 7 6.87 6.44 -15.06
C SER A 7 5.63 5.54 -15.21
N LEU A 8 5.62 4.42 -14.47
CA LEU A 8 4.44 3.54 -14.39
C LEU A 8 3.22 4.27 -13.80
N TYR A 9 3.46 5.23 -12.91
CA TYR A 9 2.40 6.09 -12.37
C TYR A 9 1.75 6.92 -13.49
N GLU A 10 2.55 7.60 -14.33
CA GLU A 10 2.05 8.40 -15.45
C GLU A 10 1.28 7.56 -16.47
N LEU A 11 1.70 6.32 -16.70
CA LEU A 11 1.01 5.39 -17.60
C LEU A 11 -0.35 4.98 -17.03
N LEU A 12 -0.43 4.69 -15.73
CA LEU A 12 -1.69 4.36 -15.04
C LEU A 12 -2.62 5.57 -14.90
N ASP A 13 -2.05 6.75 -14.63
CA ASP A 13 -2.78 8.01 -14.54
C ASP A 13 -3.35 8.42 -15.91
N ALA A 14 -2.58 8.27 -16.99
CA ALA A 14 -3.07 8.53 -18.34
C ALA A 14 -4.16 7.56 -18.81
N TRP A 15 -4.15 6.32 -18.30
CA TRP A 15 -5.14 5.30 -18.68
C TRP A 15 -6.42 5.35 -17.85
N GLY A 16 -6.33 5.80 -16.60
CA GLY A 16 -7.42 5.68 -15.63
C GLY A 16 -7.58 6.81 -14.60
N GLY A 17 -6.69 7.79 -14.61
CA GLY A 17 -6.58 8.85 -13.61
C GLY A 17 -5.94 8.39 -12.29
N GLY A 18 -5.64 9.36 -11.43
CA GLY A 18 -4.91 9.14 -10.17
C GLY A 18 -5.59 8.21 -9.17
N ALA A 19 -6.92 8.07 -9.25
CA ALA A 19 -7.65 7.10 -8.44
C ALA A 19 -7.32 5.64 -8.84
N LEU A 20 -7.16 5.37 -10.14
CA LEU A 20 -6.84 4.03 -10.65
C LEU A 20 -5.40 3.64 -10.32
N SER A 21 -4.44 4.57 -10.44
CA SER A 21 -3.05 4.31 -10.05
C SER A 21 -2.92 4.00 -8.56
N THR A 22 -3.69 4.68 -7.72
CA THR A 22 -3.77 4.42 -6.27
C THR A 22 -4.38 3.05 -5.94
N ILE A 23 -5.48 2.66 -6.58
CA ILE A 23 -6.08 1.33 -6.39
C ILE A 23 -5.10 0.23 -6.83
N VAL A 24 -4.48 0.39 -8.00
CA VAL A 24 -3.47 -0.56 -8.50
C VAL A 24 -2.29 -0.63 -7.54
N GLY A 25 -1.79 0.51 -7.06
CA GLY A 25 -0.72 0.58 -6.07
C GLY A 25 -1.06 -0.16 -4.77
N ALA A 26 -2.27 0.06 -4.23
CA ALA A 26 -2.75 -0.62 -3.04
C ALA A 26 -2.84 -2.15 -3.25
N MET A 27 -3.42 -2.59 -4.37
CA MET A 27 -3.53 -4.02 -4.67
C MET A 27 -2.16 -4.67 -4.88
N VAL A 28 -1.22 -3.99 -5.55
CA VAL A 28 0.15 -4.48 -5.74
C VAL A 28 0.87 -4.60 -4.41
N GLY A 29 0.80 -3.58 -3.55
CA GLY A 29 1.38 -3.64 -2.21
C GLY A 29 0.85 -4.82 -1.42
N ARG A 30 -0.47 -5.05 -1.45
CA ARG A 30 -1.10 -6.16 -0.76
C ARG A 30 -0.71 -7.53 -1.35
N ALA A 31 -0.69 -7.65 -2.67
CA ALA A 31 -0.26 -8.86 -3.37
C ALA A 31 1.21 -9.21 -3.09
N MET A 32 2.08 -8.21 -2.96
CA MET A 32 3.49 -8.41 -2.59
C MET A 32 3.63 -9.01 -1.18
N TRP A 33 2.84 -8.53 -0.21
CA TRP A 33 2.82 -9.09 1.14
C TRP A 33 2.33 -10.54 1.15
N HIS A 34 1.20 -10.80 0.49
CA HIS A 34 0.60 -12.14 0.41
C HIS A 34 1.53 -13.13 -0.29
N SER A 35 2.17 -12.72 -1.37
CA SER A 35 3.17 -13.53 -2.07
C SER A 35 4.34 -13.92 -1.15
N ASN A 36 4.78 -13.02 -0.27
CA ASN A 36 5.86 -13.28 0.67
C ASN A 36 5.44 -14.28 1.78
N GLU A 37 4.22 -14.14 2.32
CA GLU A 37 3.67 -15.09 3.30
C GLU A 37 3.41 -16.47 2.69
N ALA A 38 2.95 -16.53 1.44
CA ALA A 38 2.78 -17.77 0.71
C ALA A 38 4.11 -18.47 0.41
N ARG A 39 5.15 -17.71 0.03
CA ARG A 39 6.52 -18.26 -0.13
C ARG A 39 7.09 -18.82 1.18
N LYS A 40 6.71 -18.27 2.33
CA LYS A 40 7.11 -18.76 3.65
C LYS A 40 6.29 -19.98 4.12
N GLY A 41 5.40 -20.51 3.30
CA GLY A 41 4.56 -21.67 3.62
C GLY A 41 3.52 -21.41 4.70
N ARG A 42 3.29 -20.13 5.07
CA ARG A 42 2.35 -19.75 6.13
C ARG A 42 0.91 -19.70 5.64
N ARG A 43 0.69 -19.55 4.33
CA ARG A 43 -0.63 -19.45 3.68
C ARG A 43 -0.62 -20.05 2.26
N LYS A 44 -1.78 -20.45 1.75
CA LYS A 44 -1.93 -20.88 0.34
C LYS A 44 -1.95 -19.64 -0.56
N PHE A 45 -1.20 -19.69 -1.68
CA PHE A 45 -1.07 -18.56 -2.60
C PHE A 45 -2.42 -18.17 -3.24
N PHE A 46 -3.24 -19.15 -3.64
CA PHE A 46 -4.63 -18.95 -4.07
C PHE A 46 -5.60 -19.57 -3.04
N GLY A 47 -6.40 -18.73 -2.40
CA GLY A 47 -7.46 -19.12 -1.47
C GLY A 47 -8.44 -17.97 -1.23
N LEU A 48 -9.59 -18.25 -0.59
CA LEU A 48 -10.59 -17.24 -0.18
C LEU A 48 -9.99 -16.08 0.64
N GLU A 49 -8.85 -16.33 1.29
CA GLU A 49 -8.08 -15.30 1.99
C GLU A 49 -7.65 -14.14 1.08
N LEU A 50 -7.35 -14.40 -0.20
CA LEU A 50 -6.95 -13.37 -1.17
C LEU A 50 -8.09 -12.38 -1.46
N LEU A 51 -9.34 -12.86 -1.50
CA LEU A 51 -10.51 -12.00 -1.70
C LEU A 51 -10.72 -11.06 -0.52
N TRP A 52 -10.44 -11.53 0.69
CA TRP A 52 -10.51 -10.71 1.90
C TRP A 52 -9.41 -9.65 1.97
N GLU A 53 -8.38 -9.74 1.14
CA GLU A 53 -7.35 -8.71 1.06
C GLU A 53 -7.78 -7.50 0.26
N ILE A 54 -8.79 -7.62 -0.61
CA ILE A 54 -9.28 -6.52 -1.43
C ILE A 54 -9.88 -5.40 -0.55
N PRO A 55 -10.84 -5.66 0.36
CA PRO A 55 -11.35 -4.63 1.27
C PRO A 55 -10.26 -4.03 2.15
N VAL A 56 -9.28 -4.83 2.57
CA VAL A 56 -8.15 -4.36 3.37
C VAL A 56 -7.28 -3.38 2.58
N ALA A 57 -6.98 -3.68 1.32
CA ALA A 57 -6.24 -2.79 0.44
C ALA A 57 -6.99 -1.46 0.23
N PHE A 58 -8.31 -1.50 0.04
CA PHE A 58 -9.14 -0.29 -0.01
C PHE A 58 -9.08 0.51 1.28
N GLY A 59 -9.24 -0.14 2.45
CA GLY A 59 -9.13 0.53 3.74
C GLY A 59 -7.77 1.22 3.95
N MET A 60 -6.68 0.55 3.56
CA MET A 60 -5.33 1.11 3.62
C MET A 60 -5.13 2.26 2.64
N ALA A 61 -5.76 2.20 1.46
CA ALA A 61 -5.75 3.29 0.49
C ALA A 61 -6.42 4.55 1.06
N PHE A 62 -7.59 4.43 1.68
CA PHE A 62 -8.26 5.57 2.34
C PHE A 62 -7.41 6.18 3.45
N ILE A 63 -6.77 5.34 4.28
CA ILE A 63 -5.87 5.82 5.35
C ILE A 63 -4.67 6.55 4.74
N GLY A 64 -4.04 5.98 3.71
CA GLY A 64 -2.90 6.59 3.05
C GLY A 64 -3.24 7.91 2.34
N GLU A 65 -4.41 8.00 1.72
CA GLU A 65 -4.94 9.24 1.12
C GLU A 65 -5.13 10.33 2.20
N GLY A 66 -5.67 9.96 3.36
CA GLY A 66 -5.80 10.85 4.51
C GLY A 66 -4.46 11.35 5.03
N ILE A 67 -3.45 10.47 5.14
CA ILE A 67 -2.10 10.86 5.56
C ILE A 67 -1.43 11.75 4.51
N ALA A 68 -1.55 11.40 3.23
CA ALA A 68 -0.96 12.17 2.14
C ALA A 68 -1.57 13.57 2.03
N SER A 69 -2.89 13.69 2.19
CA SER A 69 -3.57 14.99 2.21
C SER A 69 -3.16 15.84 3.42
N TYR A 70 -3.02 15.24 4.61
CA TYR A 70 -2.50 15.92 5.79
C TYR A 70 -1.07 16.45 5.60
N LEU A 71 -0.22 15.68 4.93
CA LEU A 71 1.17 16.04 4.64
C LEU A 71 1.35 16.86 3.36
N ASN A 72 0.26 17.16 2.63
CA ASN A 72 0.26 17.89 1.37
C ASN A 72 1.18 17.26 0.29
N VAL A 73 1.14 15.93 0.20
CA VAL A 73 2.01 15.14 -0.68
C VAL A 73 1.39 15.00 -2.07
N GLY A 74 2.21 15.16 -3.11
CA GLY A 74 1.76 15.06 -4.50
C GLY A 74 1.40 13.63 -4.95
N PRO A 75 0.64 13.48 -6.05
CA PRO A 75 0.00 12.21 -6.44
C PRO A 75 0.93 10.99 -6.59
N PRO A 76 2.13 11.08 -7.22
CA PRO A 76 3.02 9.92 -7.32
C PRO A 76 3.50 9.41 -5.94
N ALA A 77 3.75 10.34 -5.03
CA ALA A 77 4.20 10.03 -3.68
C ALA A 77 3.03 9.51 -2.81
N THR A 78 1.80 10.01 -3.03
CA THR A 78 0.57 9.47 -2.43
C THR A 78 0.36 8.01 -2.81
N THR A 79 0.44 7.67 -4.09
CA THR A 79 0.32 6.28 -4.56
C THR A 79 1.41 5.40 -3.98
N GLY A 80 2.66 5.89 -3.89
CA GLY A 80 3.75 5.16 -3.26
C GLY A 80 3.52 4.92 -1.76
N LEU A 81 3.04 5.92 -1.03
CA LEU A 81 2.67 5.81 0.38
C LEU A 81 1.56 4.77 0.58
N ILE A 82 0.52 4.82 -0.24
CA ILE A 82 -0.60 3.89 -0.20
C ILE A 82 -0.14 2.46 -0.50
N ALA A 83 0.71 2.27 -1.52
CA ALA A 83 1.29 0.97 -1.81
C ALA A 83 2.11 0.43 -0.62
N GLY A 84 2.89 1.28 0.05
CA GLY A 84 3.64 0.94 1.26
C GLY A 84 2.75 0.57 2.45
N LEU A 85 1.68 1.33 2.69
CA LEU A 85 0.71 1.03 3.75
C LEU A 85 -0.07 -0.24 3.46
N ALA A 86 -0.47 -0.49 2.21
CA ALA A 86 -1.12 -1.72 1.80
C ALA A 86 -0.21 -2.94 1.93
N TYR A 87 1.10 -2.77 1.66
CA TYR A 87 2.12 -3.79 1.89
C TYR A 87 2.28 -4.13 3.38
N LEU A 88 2.29 -3.14 4.25
CA LEU A 88 2.31 -3.38 5.70
C LEU A 88 1.02 -4.05 6.18
N GLY A 89 -0.11 -3.56 5.68
CA GLY A 89 -1.44 -3.94 6.14
C GLY A 89 -1.71 -3.60 7.61
N PRO A 90 -2.88 -3.97 8.15
CA PRO A 90 -3.30 -3.57 9.49
C PRO A 90 -2.33 -4.04 10.58
N ARG A 91 -1.91 -5.32 10.50
CA ARG A 91 -0.99 -5.93 11.48
C ARG A 91 0.42 -5.36 11.38
N GLY A 92 0.93 -5.08 10.17
CA GLY A 92 2.26 -4.50 10.00
C GLY A 92 2.33 -3.09 10.58
N THR A 93 1.29 -2.29 10.34
CA THR A 93 1.12 -0.95 10.90
C THR A 93 1.00 -1.00 12.43
N GLU A 94 0.23 -1.94 12.99
CA GLU A 94 0.09 -2.11 14.43
C GLU A 94 1.43 -2.42 15.12
N VAL A 95 2.22 -3.35 14.55
CA VAL A 95 3.54 -3.69 15.11
C VAL A 95 4.52 -2.52 15.02
N LEU A 96 4.51 -1.78 13.90
CA LEU A 96 5.33 -0.57 13.76
C LEU A 96 4.92 0.50 14.76
N PHE A 97 3.62 0.71 14.94
CA PHE A 97 3.08 1.67 15.89
C PHE A 97 3.45 1.28 17.33
N GLN A 98 3.26 0.02 17.71
CA GLN A 98 3.68 -0.50 19.02
C GLN A 98 5.17 -0.34 19.24
N LYS A 99 6.02 -0.66 18.25
CA LYS A 99 7.47 -0.48 18.38
C LYS A 99 7.86 0.98 18.53
N TRP A 100 7.24 1.88 17.76
CA TRP A 100 7.50 3.32 17.84
C TRP A 100 7.03 3.89 19.18
N PHE A 101 5.83 3.51 19.62
CA PHE A 101 5.23 3.94 20.88
C PHE A 101 6.03 3.42 22.07
N SER A 102 6.40 2.14 22.07
CA SER A 102 7.27 1.55 23.08
C SER A 102 8.64 2.23 23.12
N ARG A 103 9.22 2.67 22.01
CA ARG A 103 10.47 3.46 22.02
C ARG A 103 10.28 4.86 22.60
N ARG A 104 9.13 5.49 22.38
CA ARG A 104 8.81 6.82 22.93
C ARG A 104 8.51 6.76 24.43
N ILE A 105 7.85 5.70 24.90
CA ILE A 105 7.50 5.51 26.32
C ILE A 105 8.64 4.87 27.11
N ALA A 106 9.31 3.85 26.55
CA ALA A 106 10.48 3.24 27.16
C ALA A 106 11.75 4.07 26.93
N GLY A 107 11.61 5.40 26.76
CA GLY A 107 12.70 6.35 26.85
C GLY A 107 13.29 6.37 28.26
N LYS A 108 14.06 5.32 28.56
CA LYS A 108 15.36 5.40 29.19
C LYS A 108 16.41 5.42 28.09
#